data_AF-A0A920P929-F1
#
_entry.id   AF-A0A920P929-F1
#
_cell.length_a   1.000
_cell.length_b   1.000
_cell.length_c   1.000
_cell.angle_alpha   90.00
_cell.angle_beta   90.00
_cell.angle_gamma   90.00
#
_symmetry.space_group_name_H-M   'P 1'
#
loop_
_entity.id
_entity.type
_entity.pdbx_description
1 polymer ?
#
loop_
_entity_poly.entity_id
_entity_poly.type
_entity_poly.pdbx_seq_one_letter_code
_entity_poly.pdbx_strand_id
1 'polypeptide(L)' 'MDLGLNGKNVIITGGGSNIGRSIVHAFANEGANIVIAELSPEQGERVASRCLSPGFQEI' A
#
# COMPACT_ATOMS: atom_id res chain seq x y z
N MET A 1 -12.49 -5.20 9.92
CA MET A 1 -12.22 -6.55 10.47
C MET A 1 -10.84 -6.45 11.10
N ASP A 2 -10.59 -6.98 12.29
CA ASP A 2 -9.22 -6.95 12.83
C ASP A 2 -8.43 -8.14 12.26
N LEU A 3 -7.50 -7.87 11.35
CA LEU A 3 -6.66 -8.88 10.71
C LEU A 3 -5.29 -9.04 11.42
N GLY A 4 -5.00 -8.25 12.45
CA GLY A 4 -3.72 -8.30 13.17
C GLY A 4 -2.50 -7.92 12.31
N LEU A 5 -2.69 -7.11 11.26
CA LEU A 5 -1.66 -6.71 10.30
C LEU A 5 -0.97 -5.39 10.64
N ASN A 6 -1.49 -4.65 11.63
CA ASN A 6 -0.89 -3.39 12.08
C ASN A 6 0.58 -3.58 12.47
N GLY A 7 1.46 -2.76 11.90
CA GLY A 7 2.90 -2.80 12.12
C GLY A 7 3.63 -4.01 11.51
N LYS A 8 2.94 -4.89 10.77
CA LYS A 8 3.60 -5.98 10.02
C LYS A 8 4.31 -5.42 8.79
N ASN A 9 5.47 -6.00 8.46
CA ASN A 9 6.22 -5.64 7.27
C ASN A 9 5.71 -6.44 6.07
N VAL A 10 5.37 -5.77 4.98
CA VAL A 10 4.80 -6.38 3.77
C VAL A 10 5.52 -5.85 2.53
N ILE A 11 5.94 -6.74 1.64
CA ILE A 11 6.54 -6.39 0.35
C ILE A 11 5.54 -6.77 -0.74
N ILE A 12 5.20 -5.82 -1.60
CA ILE A 12 4.25 -6.02 -2.70
C ILE A 12 4.98 -5.74 -4.00
N THR A 13 5.17 -6.78 -4.81
CA THR A 13 5.71 -6.65 -6.16
C THR A 13 4.61 -6.22 -7.14
N GLY A 14 4.92 -5.31 -8.06
CA GLY A 14 3.93 -4.75 -9.00
C GLY A 14 2.87 -3.87 -8.33
N GLY A 15 3.18 -3.29 -7.16
CA GLY A 15 2.22 -2.53 -6.36
C GLY A 15 1.84 -1.14 -6.92
N GLY A 16 2.44 -0.71 -8.03
CA GLY A 16 2.17 0.61 -8.62
C GLY A 16 0.87 0.69 -9.43
N SER A 17 0.25 -0.43 -9.79
CA SER A 17 -0.90 -0.45 -10.70
C SER A 17 -1.90 -1.58 -10.44
N ASN A 18 -3.09 -1.46 -11.06
CA ASN A 18 -4.12 -2.52 -11.12
C ASN A 18 -4.37 -3.19 -9.76
N ILE A 19 -4.25 -4.52 -9.72
CA ILE A 19 -4.48 -5.34 -8.52
C ILE A 19 -3.43 -5.03 -7.45
N GLY A 20 -2.16 -4.84 -7.83
CA GLY A 20 -1.08 -4.55 -6.89
C GLY A 20 -1.34 -3.27 -6.10
N ARG A 21 -1.86 -2.23 -6.75
CA ARG A 21 -2.28 -0.98 -6.09
C ARG A 21 -3.36 -1.23 -5.05
N SER A 22 -4.41 -1.98 -5.39
CA SER A 22 -5.48 -2.30 -4.44
C SER A 22 -4.97 -3.13 -3.26
N ILE A 23 -4.00 -4.03 -3.48
CA ILE A 23 -3.34 -4.76 -2.40
C ILE A 23 -2.58 -3.81 -1.47
N VAL A 24 -1.79 -2.87 -2.03
CA VAL A 24 -1.07 -1.86 -1.23
C VAL A 24 -2.04 -1.07 -0.36
N HIS A 25 -3.13 -0.59 -0.95
CA HIS A 25 -4.13 0.18 -0.23
C HIS A 25 -4.81 -0.64 0.89
N ALA A 26 -5.15 -1.90 0.63
CA ALA A 26 -5.74 -2.78 1.64
C ALA A 26 -4.81 -2.96 2.85
N PHE A 27 -3.51 -3.22 2.62
CA PHE A 27 -2.54 -3.33 3.70
C PHE A 27 -2.27 -1.98 4.41
N ALA A 28 -2.36 -0.85 3.69
CA ALA A 28 -2.20 0.47 4.28
C ALA A 28 -3.37 0.81 5.21
N ASN A 29 -4.61 0.49 4.84
CA ASN A 29 -5.78 0.63 5.70
C ASN A 29 -5.65 -0.17 7.02
N GLU A 30 -4.93 -1.30 6.99
CA GLU A 30 -4.68 -2.14 8.16
C GLU A 30 -3.46 -1.67 9.00
N GLY A 31 -2.79 -0.58 8.61
CA GLY A 31 -1.64 -0.03 9.34
C GLY A 31 -0.34 -0.82 9.16
N ALA A 32 -0.20 -1.60 8.09
CA ALA A 32 1.03 -2.32 7.81
C ALA A 32 2.18 -1.38 7.34
N ASN A 33 3.41 -1.80 7.57
CA ASN A 33 4.61 -1.17 7.01
C ASN A 33 4.88 -1.75 5.62
N ILE A 34 4.68 -0.96 4.57
CA ILE A 34 4.64 -1.46 3.19
C ILE A 34 5.87 -1.04 2.40
N VAL A 35 6.41 -1.97 1.62
CA VAL A 35 7.36 -1.72 0.54
C VAL A 35 6.69 -2.02 -0.80
N ILE A 36 6.67 -1.04 -1.70
CA ILE A 36 6.19 -1.19 -3.07
C ILE A 36 7.38 -1.49 -3.98
N ALA A 37 7.50 -2.74 -4.42
CA ALA A 37 8.51 -3.17 -5.39
C ALA A 37 7.92 -3.06 -6.80
N GLU A 38 8.13 -1.92 -7.45
CA GLU A 38 7.58 -1.60 -8.77
C GLU A 38 8.71 -1.25 -9.75
N LEU A 39 8.55 -1.63 -11.02
CA LEU A 39 9.53 -1.34 -12.07
C LEU A 39 9.52 0.14 -12.45
N SER A 40 8.34 0.77 -12.39
CA SER A 40 8.14 2.20 -12.63
C SER A 40 8.14 2.97 -11.29
N PRO A 41 9.19 3.75 -10.97
CA PRO A 41 9.26 4.50 -9.72
C PRO A 41 8.11 5.49 -9.57
N GLU A 42 7.74 6.19 -10.65
CA GLU A 42 6.65 7.14 -10.68
C GLU A 42 5.31 6.53 -10.24
N GLN A 43 4.99 5.32 -10.73
CA GLN A 43 3.77 4.63 -10.32
C GLN A 43 3.82 4.22 -8.84
N GLY A 44 4.96 3.72 -8.37
CA GLY A 44 5.16 3.37 -6.96
C GLY A 44 5.01 4.59 -6.04
N GLU A 45 5.64 5.71 -6.37
CA GLU A 45 5.58 6.96 -5.62
C GLU A 45 4.17 7.56 -5.58
N ARG A 46 3.45 7.49 -6.71
CA ARG A 46 2.05 7.93 -6.78
C ARG A 46 1.15 7.12 -5.84
N VAL A 47 1.36 5.81 -5.73
CA VAL A 47 0.61 4.97 -4.80
C VAL A 47 1.02 5.25 -3.35
N ALA A 48 2.33 5.31 -3.07
CA ALA A 48 2.84 5.57 -1.73
C ALA A 48 2.36 6.92 -1.16
N SER A 49 2.41 7.99 -1.96
CA SER A 49 1.94 9.33 -1.55
C SER A 49 0.46 9.34 -1.19
N ARG A 50 -0.37 8.52 -1.85
CA ARG A 50 -1.78 8.35 -1.50
C ARG A 50 -1.93 7.75 -0.08
N CYS A 51 -1.16 6.71 0.23
CA CYS A 51 -1.21 6.01 1.51
C CYS A 51 -0.71 6.85 2.70
N LEU A 52 0.17 7.83 2.47
CA LEU A 52 0.73 8.68 3.52
C LEU A 52 -0.21 9.81 3.99
N SER A 53 -1.38 9.94 3.38
CA SER A 53 -2.35 10.97 3.77
C SER A 53 -2.97 10.67 5.14
N PRO A 54 -3.09 11.65 6.06
CA PRO A 54 -3.74 11.44 7.34
C PRO A 54 -5.17 10.93 7.15
N GLY A 55 -5.50 9.80 7.77
CA GLY A 55 -6.82 9.18 7.63
C GLY A 55 -7.07 8.52 6.28
N PHE A 56 -6.02 8.00 5.63
CA PHE A 56 -6.17 7.18 4.42
C PHE A 56 -7.21 6.07 4.64
N GLN A 57 -8.28 6.15 3.86
CA GLN A 57 -9.27 5.10 3.70
C GLN A 57 -9.56 4.99 2.21
N GLU A 58 -9.31 3.82 1.64
CA GLU A 58 -9.81 3.52 0.30
C GLU A 58 -11.33 3.30 0.37
N ILE A 59 -12.06 3.97 -0.53
CA ILE A 59 -13.53 3.97 -0.63
C ILE A 59 -13.99 2.81 -1.52
#